data_AF-A0A9E3L5V8-F1
#
_entry.id   AF-A0A9E3L5V8-F1
#
_cell.length_a   1.000
_cell.length_b   1.000
_cell.length_c   1.000
_cell.angle_alpha   90.00
_cell.angle_beta   90.00
_cell.angle_gamma   90.00
#
_symmetry.space_group_name_H-M   'P 1'
#
loop_
_entity.id
_entity.type
_entity.pdbx_description
1 polymer ?
#
loop_
_entity_poly.entity_id
_entity_poly.type
_entity_poly.pdbx_seq_one_letter_code
_entity_poly.pdbx_strand_id
1 'polypeptide(L)'
;MSGDPTLERTARGSALALCAAGPWTASFAPLLERMVADAERLAGSRPDILIDVSKVSKLDTFGAWLIERLRRSLTHGAIETKITGLSENYSSLVDEVRQVQAAPVSDTTFVTITGMLDQIGRSVAGVGGTIAGLIDMLGAVLAAGARVFFHPRSFRLTSTIHHLEQVCWRAVPIIVLITFLIGCIISQQGIFHFRRFGADIFVVDMLGVLVLREIGVLLVAIMIAGRSGSAYTAELGSMKMREEIDALRTMGFDPVEVLILPRMLALVIALPILAFLGDMAALYGGGLVAWLYGGVEPEAFLLRLRDAISIDHFTVGLIKAPVMAAVIGIVACVEGLAV
;
A
#
# COMPACT_ATOMS: atom_id res chain seq x y z
N MET A 1 -23.08 9.49 -44.51
CA MET A 1 -21.74 10.08 -44.44
C MET A 1 -21.56 10.62 -43.03
N SER A 2 -21.00 9.83 -42.11
CA SER A 2 -20.72 10.27 -40.74
C SER A 2 -19.41 11.03 -40.73
N GLY A 3 -19.49 12.37 -40.83
CA GLY A 3 -18.32 13.23 -40.68
C GLY A 3 -17.78 13.20 -39.25
N ASP A 4 -16.49 13.48 -39.11
CA ASP A 4 -15.85 13.71 -37.82
C ASP A 4 -16.52 14.86 -37.07
N PRO A 5 -16.50 14.88 -35.73
CA PRO A 5 -17.06 16.00 -34.99
C PRO A 5 -16.25 17.28 -35.24
N THR A 6 -16.96 18.38 -35.43
CA THR A 6 -16.36 19.70 -35.65
C THR A 6 -16.92 20.74 -34.67
N LEU A 7 -16.11 21.74 -34.37
CA LEU A 7 -16.44 22.89 -33.54
C LEU A 7 -15.94 24.12 -34.29
N GLU A 8 -16.80 24.62 -35.17
CA GLU A 8 -16.48 25.76 -36.02
C GLU A 8 -16.89 27.06 -35.35
N ARG A 9 -16.19 28.15 -35.69
CA ARG A 9 -16.44 29.47 -35.13
C ARG A 9 -17.03 30.34 -36.23
N THR A 10 -18.22 30.88 -35.99
CA THR A 10 -18.89 31.78 -36.92
C THR A 10 -19.18 33.10 -36.22
N ALA A 11 -18.76 34.22 -36.81
CA ALA A 11 -19.16 35.54 -36.33
C ALA A 11 -20.61 35.82 -36.75
N ARG A 12 -21.52 35.97 -35.79
CA ARG A 12 -22.92 36.39 -36.01
C ARG A 12 -23.10 37.79 -35.41
N GLY A 13 -22.84 38.83 -36.19
CA GLY A 13 -22.94 40.21 -35.72
C GLY A 13 -21.94 40.52 -34.59
N SER A 14 -22.42 41.03 -33.45
CA SER A 14 -21.60 41.30 -32.26
C SER A 14 -21.29 40.06 -31.41
N ALA A 15 -21.91 38.91 -31.71
CA ALA A 15 -21.75 37.67 -30.96
C ALA A 15 -20.86 36.65 -31.70
N LEU A 16 -20.07 35.89 -30.93
CA LEU A 16 -19.31 34.74 -31.42
C LEU A 16 -20.19 33.48 -31.29
N ALA A 17 -20.52 32.81 -32.40
CA ALA A 17 -21.20 31.53 -32.36
C ALA A 17 -20.20 30.38 -32.50
N LEU A 18 -20.20 29.47 -31.52
CA LEU A 18 -19.49 28.19 -31.57
C LEU A 18 -20.47 27.13 -32.06
N CYS A 19 -20.28 26.67 -33.30
CA CYS A 19 -21.14 25.71 -33.97
C CYS A 19 -20.57 24.31 -33.80
N ALA A 20 -21.20 23.51 -32.95
CA ALA A 20 -20.90 22.09 -32.78
C ALA A 20 -21.65 21.26 -33.85
N ALA A 21 -20.91 20.42 -34.57
CA ALA A 21 -21.48 19.51 -35.56
C ALA A 21 -20.88 18.09 -35.47
N GLY A 22 -21.61 17.12 -36.02
CA GLY A 22 -21.17 15.72 -36.05
C GLY A 22 -21.45 14.95 -34.74
N PRO A 23 -20.85 13.76 -34.56
CA PRO A 23 -21.10 12.91 -33.38
C PRO A 23 -20.27 13.36 -32.17
N TRP A 24 -20.94 13.86 -31.13
CA TRP A 24 -20.34 14.24 -29.85
C TRP A 24 -20.47 13.08 -28.85
N THR A 25 -19.65 12.05 -29.06
CA THR A 25 -19.61 10.86 -28.22
C THR A 25 -18.21 10.56 -27.69
N ALA A 26 -18.11 9.79 -26.62
CA ALA A 26 -16.86 9.37 -25.97
C ALA A 26 -15.88 8.67 -26.93
N SER A 27 -16.39 8.05 -28.00
CA SER A 27 -15.56 7.46 -29.07
C SER A 27 -14.61 8.46 -29.73
N PHE A 28 -14.93 9.76 -29.70
CA PHE A 28 -14.11 10.85 -30.24
C PHE A 28 -13.46 11.71 -29.14
N ALA A 29 -13.38 11.20 -27.90
CA ALA A 29 -12.94 11.97 -26.74
C ALA A 29 -11.62 12.76 -26.93
N PRO A 30 -10.51 12.18 -27.46
CA PRO A 30 -9.26 12.91 -27.60
C PRO A 30 -9.33 14.10 -28.56
N LEU A 31 -10.18 14.00 -29.59
CA LEU A 31 -10.36 15.04 -30.60
C LEU A 31 -11.27 16.15 -30.07
N LEU A 32 -12.40 15.77 -29.45
CA LEU A 32 -13.33 16.70 -28.80
C LEU A 32 -12.67 17.50 -27.66
N GLU A 33 -11.87 16.86 -26.80
CA GLU A 33 -11.18 17.57 -25.71
C GLU A 33 -10.21 18.62 -26.20
N ARG A 34 -9.42 18.31 -27.24
CA ARG A 34 -8.49 19.27 -27.85
C ARG A 34 -9.23 20.47 -28.42
N MET A 35 -10.32 20.23 -29.14
CA MET A 35 -11.12 21.28 -29.76
C MET A 35 -11.80 22.19 -28.72
N VAL A 36 -12.31 21.61 -27.64
CA VAL A 36 -12.88 22.36 -26.50
C VAL A 36 -11.79 23.18 -25.81
N ALA A 37 -10.63 22.60 -25.51
CA ALA A 37 -9.51 23.32 -24.89
C ALA A 37 -8.99 24.48 -25.77
N ASP A 38 -8.92 24.28 -27.09
CA ASP A 38 -8.54 25.34 -28.04
C ASP A 38 -9.61 26.44 -28.15
N ALA A 39 -10.90 26.10 -27.96
CA ALA A 39 -11.99 27.08 -27.88
C ALA A 39 -11.94 27.89 -26.58
N GLU A 40 -11.69 27.24 -25.44
CA GLU A 40 -11.56 27.88 -24.12
C GLU A 40 -10.42 28.92 -24.11
N ARG A 41 -9.24 28.59 -24.66
CA ARG A 41 -8.07 29.49 -24.69
C ARG A 41 -8.27 30.77 -25.51
N LEU A 42 -9.07 30.71 -26.58
CA LEU A 42 -9.19 31.78 -27.57
C LEU A 42 -10.40 32.72 -27.31
N ALA A 43 -11.26 32.38 -26.36
CA ALA A 43 -12.50 33.10 -26.11
C ALA A 43 -12.39 34.23 -25.08
N GLY A 44 -11.23 34.44 -24.46
CA GLY A 44 -11.01 35.41 -23.38
C GLY A 44 -11.13 36.91 -23.72
N SER A 45 -11.87 37.32 -24.77
CA SER A 45 -11.93 38.72 -25.18
C SER A 45 -13.21 39.19 -25.91
N ARG A 46 -14.35 38.47 -25.86
CA ARG A 46 -15.59 38.93 -26.53
C ARG A 46 -16.86 38.86 -25.66
N PRO A 47 -17.76 39.86 -25.75
CA PRO A 47 -18.83 40.07 -24.78
C PRO A 47 -20.08 39.19 -24.96
N ASP A 48 -20.28 38.51 -26.09
CA ASP A 48 -21.42 37.61 -26.30
C ASP A 48 -20.98 36.33 -27.02
N ILE A 49 -21.13 35.16 -26.37
CA ILE A 49 -20.79 33.85 -26.95
C ILE A 49 -22.02 32.94 -26.91
N LEU A 50 -22.39 32.42 -28.08
CA LEU A 50 -23.51 31.49 -28.30
C LEU A 50 -22.95 30.11 -28.67
N ILE A 51 -23.46 29.05 -28.07
CA ILE A 51 -23.08 27.67 -28.42
C ILE A 51 -24.25 27.04 -29.19
N ASP A 52 -24.08 26.83 -30.50
CA ASP A 52 -25.07 26.22 -31.38
C ASP A 52 -24.78 24.72 -31.53
N VAL A 53 -25.69 23.88 -31.03
CA VAL A 53 -25.58 22.41 -31.06
C VAL A 53 -26.56 21.77 -32.07
N SER A 54 -27.19 22.57 -32.93
CA SER A 54 -28.21 22.10 -33.89
C SER A 54 -27.72 21.06 -34.91
N LYS A 55 -26.42 21.05 -35.21
CA LYS A 55 -25.80 20.12 -36.17
C LYS A 55 -25.15 18.90 -35.50
N VAL A 56 -25.35 18.72 -34.19
CA VAL A 56 -24.88 17.53 -33.47
C VAL A 56 -25.76 16.33 -33.84
N SER A 57 -25.14 15.28 -34.39
CA SER A 57 -25.88 14.10 -34.90
C SER A 57 -26.16 13.06 -33.82
N LYS A 58 -25.26 12.93 -32.83
CA LYS A 58 -25.37 12.04 -31.67
C LYS A 58 -24.70 12.71 -30.47
N LEU A 59 -25.31 12.57 -29.29
CA LEU A 59 -24.80 13.10 -28.03
C LEU A 59 -24.88 12.03 -26.95
N ASP A 60 -23.78 11.81 -26.22
CA ASP A 60 -23.76 10.98 -25.01
C ASP A 60 -23.41 11.81 -23.76
N THR A 61 -23.33 11.16 -22.60
CA THR A 61 -23.01 11.81 -21.31
C THR A 61 -21.67 12.56 -21.35
N PHE A 62 -20.67 12.02 -22.04
CA PHE A 62 -19.36 12.66 -22.18
C PHE A 62 -19.43 13.92 -23.06
N GLY A 63 -20.10 13.82 -24.21
CA GLY A 63 -20.32 14.96 -25.11
C GLY A 63 -21.13 16.07 -24.44
N ALA A 64 -22.19 15.71 -23.71
CA ALA A 64 -23.00 16.66 -22.96
C ALA A 64 -22.21 17.36 -21.85
N TRP A 65 -21.35 16.63 -21.15
CA TRP A 65 -20.43 17.20 -20.18
C TRP A 65 -19.43 18.16 -20.80
N LEU A 66 -18.86 17.84 -21.97
CA LEU A 66 -17.95 18.76 -22.67
C LEU A 66 -18.62 20.06 -23.10
N ILE A 67 -19.86 19.99 -23.60
CA ILE A 67 -20.63 21.19 -23.98
C ILE A 67 -20.93 22.05 -22.75
N GLU A 68 -21.32 21.43 -21.64
CA GLU A 68 -21.57 22.14 -20.37
C GLU A 68 -20.28 22.69 -19.76
N ARG A 69 -19.15 21.97 -19.86
CA ARG A 69 -17.83 22.45 -19.45
C ARG A 69 -17.42 23.68 -20.26
N LEU A 70 -17.56 23.62 -21.58
CA LEU A 70 -17.29 24.74 -22.47
C LEU A 70 -18.17 25.94 -22.12
N ARG A 71 -19.49 25.75 -21.94
CA ARG A 71 -20.41 26.81 -21.48
C ARG A 71 -19.95 27.43 -20.16
N ARG A 72 -19.60 26.61 -19.16
CA ARG A 72 -19.13 27.07 -17.84
C ARG A 72 -17.81 27.84 -17.96
N SER A 73 -16.83 27.33 -18.70
CA SER A 73 -15.54 27.99 -18.91
C SER A 73 -15.67 29.33 -19.65
N LEU A 74 -16.72 29.51 -20.45
CA LEU A 74 -16.98 30.74 -21.20
C LEU A 74 -17.90 31.71 -20.45
N THR A 75 -18.54 31.25 -19.36
CA THR A 75 -19.40 32.08 -18.51
C THR A 75 -18.55 32.73 -17.43
N HIS A 76 -18.03 33.92 -17.70
CA HIS A 76 -17.28 34.74 -16.73
C HIS A 76 -17.96 36.10 -16.51
N GLY A 77 -18.29 36.42 -15.26
CA GLY A 77 -18.87 37.72 -14.89
C GLY A 77 -20.34 37.88 -15.32
N ALA A 78 -20.66 38.98 -16.02
CA ALA A 78 -22.02 39.35 -16.42
C ALA A 78 -22.44 38.80 -17.81
N ILE A 79 -21.61 37.95 -18.43
CA ILE A 79 -21.83 37.40 -19.78
C ILE A 79 -22.40 35.99 -19.64
N GLU A 80 -23.69 35.85 -19.95
CA GLU A 80 -24.39 34.56 -19.92
C GLU A 80 -24.29 33.86 -21.28
N THR A 81 -23.54 32.76 -21.33
CA THR A 81 -23.46 31.95 -22.56
C THR A 81 -24.67 31.04 -22.69
N LYS A 82 -25.40 31.16 -23.80
CA LYS A 82 -26.61 30.37 -24.08
C LYS A 82 -26.32 29.23 -25.05
N ILE A 83 -26.86 28.05 -24.73
CA ILE A 83 -26.89 26.90 -25.63
C ILE A 83 -28.15 26.99 -26.48
N THR A 84 -28.02 26.92 -27.80
CA THR A 84 -29.12 26.97 -28.77
C THR A 84 -29.13 25.74 -29.66
N GLY A 85 -30.31 25.28 -30.08
CA GLY A 85 -30.43 24.16 -31.03
C GLY A 85 -30.36 22.77 -30.41
N LEU A 86 -30.58 22.64 -29.09
CA LEU A 86 -30.64 21.34 -28.43
C LEU A 86 -31.90 20.58 -28.85
N SER A 87 -31.75 19.35 -29.35
CA SER A 87 -32.88 18.47 -29.63
C SER A 87 -33.59 18.07 -28.32
N GLU A 88 -34.92 17.97 -28.36
CA GLU A 88 -35.75 17.57 -27.20
C GLU A 88 -35.28 16.25 -26.56
N ASN A 89 -34.77 15.31 -27.37
CA ASN A 89 -34.29 14.00 -26.93
C ASN A 89 -33.06 14.07 -26.00
N TYR A 90 -32.33 15.17 -25.99
CA TYR A 90 -31.11 15.35 -25.20
C TYR A 90 -31.25 16.40 -24.10
N SER A 91 -32.43 16.99 -23.94
CA SER A 91 -32.71 18.02 -22.92
C SER A 91 -32.50 17.50 -21.50
N SER A 92 -33.07 16.32 -21.18
CA SER A 92 -32.94 15.68 -19.88
C SER A 92 -31.49 15.39 -19.50
N LEU A 93 -30.71 14.84 -20.44
CA LEU A 93 -29.31 14.49 -20.23
C LEU A 93 -28.44 15.73 -19.96
N VAL A 94 -28.66 16.83 -20.69
CA VAL A 94 -27.92 18.08 -20.47
C VAL A 94 -28.32 18.73 -19.15
N ASP A 95 -29.59 18.68 -18.75
CA ASP A 95 -30.05 19.21 -17.48
C ASP A 95 -29.51 18.40 -16.29
N GLU A 96 -29.42 17.08 -16.41
CA GLU A 96 -28.86 16.21 -15.37
C GLU A 96 -27.35 16.44 -15.21
N VAL A 97 -26.61 16.55 -16.31
CA VAL A 97 -25.18 16.93 -16.29
C VAL A 97 -24.97 18.35 -15.75
N ARG A 98 -25.91 19.27 -16.00
CA ARG A 98 -25.86 20.64 -15.46
C ARG A 98 -26.00 20.67 -13.94
N GLN A 99 -26.77 19.76 -13.34
CA GLN A 99 -26.89 19.67 -11.88
C GLN A 99 -25.63 19.12 -11.20
N VAL A 100 -24.82 18.34 -11.93
CA VAL A 100 -23.55 17.85 -11.41
C VAL A 100 -22.55 19.02 -11.35
N GLN A 101 -22.21 19.43 -10.12
CA GLN A 101 -21.11 20.34 -9.88
C GLN A 101 -19.82 19.67 -10.36
N ALA A 102 -19.19 20.22 -11.40
CA ALA A 102 -17.85 19.79 -11.77
C ALA A 102 -16.92 20.31 -10.67
N ALA A 103 -16.19 19.41 -10.01
CA ALA A 103 -15.07 19.83 -9.17
C ALA A 103 -14.16 20.74 -10.02
N PRO A 104 -13.67 21.86 -9.48
CA PRO A 104 -12.78 22.74 -10.22
C PRO A 104 -11.61 21.92 -10.77
N VAL A 105 -11.37 22.03 -12.08
CA VAL A 105 -10.23 21.39 -12.73
C VAL A 105 -8.98 21.97 -12.07
N SER A 106 -8.27 21.16 -11.30
CA SER A 106 -7.01 21.55 -10.68
C SER A 106 -6.07 22.06 -11.79
N ASP A 107 -5.66 23.31 -11.68
CA ASP A 107 -4.68 23.92 -12.57
C ASP A 107 -3.49 22.98 -12.73
N THR A 108 -3.07 22.72 -13.97
CA THR A 108 -1.82 22.03 -14.28
C THR A 108 -0.67 22.86 -13.72
N THR A 109 -0.32 22.61 -12.46
CA THR A 109 0.69 23.38 -11.75
C THR A 109 2.04 22.88 -12.22
N PHE A 110 2.80 23.76 -12.88
CA PHE A 110 4.24 23.58 -13.05
C PHE A 110 4.83 23.16 -11.70
N VAL A 111 5.62 22.08 -11.67
CA VAL A 111 6.23 21.57 -10.44
C VAL A 111 7.19 22.63 -9.90
N THR A 112 6.66 23.47 -9.02
CA THR A 112 7.36 24.56 -8.36
C THR A 112 7.89 24.01 -7.04
N ILE A 113 9.00 24.55 -6.52
CA ILE A 113 9.53 24.18 -5.19
C ILE A 113 8.44 24.31 -4.11
N THR A 114 7.55 25.29 -4.24
CA THR A 114 6.36 25.47 -3.39
C THR A 114 5.35 24.33 -3.54
N GLY A 115 5.15 23.80 -4.75
CA GLY A 115 4.30 22.63 -5.01
C GLY A 115 4.89 21.33 -4.46
N MET A 116 6.22 21.16 -4.51
CA MET A 116 6.89 20.04 -3.83
C MET A 116 6.74 20.12 -2.32
N LEU A 117 6.92 21.31 -1.72
CA LEU A 117 6.71 21.53 -0.29
C LEU A 117 5.24 21.30 0.13
N ASP A 118 4.29 21.71 -0.71
CA ASP A 118 2.87 21.48 -0.48
C ASP A 118 2.49 19.99 -0.60
N GLN A 119 3.10 19.25 -1.54
CA GLN A 119 2.92 17.79 -1.64
C GLN A 119 3.51 17.06 -0.42
N ILE A 120 4.68 17.47 0.06
CA ILE A 120 5.27 16.96 1.30
C ILE A 120 4.36 17.32 2.48
N GLY A 121 3.88 18.56 2.57
CA GLY A 121 2.98 19.02 3.62
C GLY A 121 1.69 18.20 3.70
N ARG A 122 1.05 17.96 2.55
CA ARG A 122 -0.14 17.10 2.46
C ARG A 122 0.16 15.65 2.84
N SER A 123 1.31 15.11 2.42
CA SER A 123 1.71 13.75 2.77
C SER A 123 1.95 13.59 4.27
N VAL A 124 2.67 14.54 4.88
CA VAL A 124 2.95 14.55 6.33
C VAL A 124 1.68 14.73 7.14
N ALA A 125 0.76 15.60 6.70
CA ALA A 125 -0.55 15.75 7.33
C ALA A 125 -1.38 14.46 7.29
N GLY A 126 -1.24 13.66 6.23
CA GLY A 126 -1.88 12.35 6.08
C GLY A 126 -1.35 11.27 7.03
N VAL A 127 -0.08 11.35 7.46
CA VAL A 127 0.54 10.38 8.39
C VAL A 127 -0.22 10.27 9.70
N GLY A 128 -0.83 11.37 10.17
CA GLY A 128 -1.65 11.36 11.39
C GLY A 128 -2.80 10.36 11.32
N GLY A 129 -3.43 10.20 10.16
CA GLY A 129 -4.50 9.23 9.93
C GLY A 129 -4.00 7.79 10.03
N THR A 130 -2.83 7.49 9.44
CA THR A 130 -2.22 6.15 9.52
C THR A 130 -1.86 5.78 10.95
N ILE A 131 -1.27 6.72 11.71
CA ILE A 131 -0.94 6.49 13.13
C ILE A 131 -2.21 6.22 13.94
N ALA A 132 -3.28 6.99 13.72
CA ALA A 132 -4.56 6.76 14.38
C ALA A 132 -5.13 5.37 14.06
N GLY A 133 -5.04 4.93 12.80
CA GLY A 133 -5.47 3.58 12.39
C GLY A 133 -4.67 2.44 13.04
N LEU A 134 -3.35 2.61 13.20
CA LEU A 134 -2.52 1.64 13.92
C LEU A 134 -2.88 1.57 15.40
N ILE A 135 -3.18 2.71 16.04
CA ILE A 135 -3.61 2.77 17.44
C ILE A 135 -4.99 2.12 17.61
N ASP A 136 -5.93 2.39 16.70
CA ASP A 136 -7.27 1.80 16.71
C ASP A 136 -7.20 0.28 16.57
N MET A 137 -6.43 -0.23 15.60
CA MET A 137 -6.22 -1.66 15.42
C MET A 137 -5.55 -2.31 16.63
N LEU A 138 -4.53 -1.67 17.21
CA LEU A 138 -3.89 -2.16 18.44
C LEU A 138 -4.92 -2.27 19.58
N GLY A 139 -5.74 -1.23 19.77
CA GLY A 139 -6.82 -1.23 20.76
C GLY A 139 -7.86 -2.32 20.51
N ALA A 140 -8.27 -2.50 19.26
CA ALA A 140 -9.23 -3.53 18.86
C ALA A 140 -8.71 -4.95 19.10
N VAL A 141 -7.44 -5.22 18.75
CA VAL A 141 -6.79 -6.52 18.98
C VAL A 141 -6.62 -6.79 20.47
N LEU A 142 -6.21 -5.79 21.27
CA LEU A 142 -6.11 -5.94 22.72
C LEU A 142 -7.48 -6.21 23.37
N ALA A 143 -8.53 -5.49 22.93
CA ALA A 143 -9.89 -5.69 23.41
C ALA A 143 -10.43 -7.07 23.03
N ALA A 144 -10.20 -7.53 21.80
CA ALA A 144 -10.57 -8.86 21.34
C ALA A 144 -9.80 -9.95 22.11
N GLY A 145 -8.50 -9.76 22.33
CA GLY A 145 -7.67 -10.65 23.14
C GLY A 145 -8.16 -10.75 24.58
N ALA A 146 -8.53 -9.62 25.20
CA ALA A 146 -9.11 -9.60 26.54
C ALA A 146 -10.48 -10.31 26.60
N ARG A 147 -11.37 -10.07 25.62
CA ARG A 147 -12.66 -10.79 25.52
C ARG A 147 -12.46 -12.30 25.47
N VAL A 148 -11.57 -12.77 24.60
CA VAL A 148 -11.22 -14.18 24.45
C VAL A 148 -10.60 -14.76 25.71
N PHE A 149 -9.76 -13.99 26.41
CA PHE A 149 -9.16 -14.41 27.67
C PHE A 149 -10.23 -14.65 28.75
N PHE A 150 -11.25 -13.78 28.85
CA PHE A 150 -12.36 -13.96 29.79
C PHE A 150 -13.41 -14.98 29.32
N HIS A 151 -13.51 -15.25 28.01
CA HIS A 151 -14.47 -16.19 27.42
C HIS A 151 -13.77 -17.19 26.47
N PRO A 152 -12.92 -18.09 26.97
CA PRO A 152 -12.06 -18.94 26.13
C PRO A 152 -12.82 -19.90 25.21
N ARG A 153 -14.11 -20.14 25.47
CA ARG A 153 -14.97 -20.97 24.60
C ARG A 153 -15.35 -20.30 23.27
N SER A 154 -15.23 -18.97 23.14
CA SER A 154 -15.45 -18.29 21.85
C SER A 154 -14.24 -18.42 20.90
N PHE A 155 -13.09 -18.86 21.41
CA PHE A 155 -11.85 -18.87 20.66
C PHE A 155 -11.77 -19.97 19.61
N ARG A 156 -11.41 -19.59 18.39
CA ARG A 156 -11.26 -20.50 17.25
C ARG A 156 -9.83 -21.05 17.17
N LEU A 157 -9.49 -21.97 18.07
CA LEU A 157 -8.18 -22.64 18.11
C LEU A 157 -7.78 -23.26 16.77
N THR A 158 -8.72 -23.91 16.09
CA THR A 158 -8.47 -24.57 14.79
C THR A 158 -7.95 -23.59 13.74
N SER A 159 -8.48 -22.35 13.71
CA SER A 159 -8.00 -21.31 12.79
C SER A 159 -6.59 -20.84 13.14
N THR A 160 -6.29 -20.68 14.44
CA THR A 160 -4.96 -20.27 14.90
C THR A 160 -3.90 -21.32 14.55
N ILE A 161 -4.20 -22.61 14.77
CA ILE A 161 -3.30 -23.72 14.42
C ILE A 161 -3.08 -23.78 12.91
N HIS A 162 -4.14 -23.61 12.11
CA HIS A 162 -4.03 -23.59 10.65
C HIS A 162 -3.08 -22.48 10.17
N HIS A 163 -3.23 -21.27 10.69
CA HIS A 163 -2.34 -20.16 10.35
C HIS A 163 -0.93 -20.37 10.89
N LEU A 164 -0.76 -20.95 12.08
CA LEU A 164 0.54 -21.28 12.65
C LEU A 164 1.29 -22.28 11.77
N GLU A 165 0.63 -23.35 11.33
CA GLU A 165 1.19 -24.33 10.41
C GLU A 165 1.59 -23.67 9.08
N GLN A 166 0.70 -22.86 8.50
CA GLN A 166 0.96 -22.18 7.23
C GLN A 166 2.16 -21.23 7.32
N VAL A 167 2.30 -20.48 8.42
CA VAL A 167 3.44 -19.58 8.65
C VAL A 167 4.70 -20.40 8.88
N CYS A 168 4.71 -21.30 9.85
CA CYS A 168 5.90 -22.06 10.23
C CYS A 168 6.37 -22.99 9.12
N TRP A 169 5.53 -23.95 8.71
CA TRP A 169 5.95 -25.01 7.79
C TRP A 169 6.46 -24.47 6.47
N ARG A 170 5.74 -23.51 5.90
CA ARG A 170 6.17 -22.91 4.64
C ARG A 170 7.43 -22.08 4.85
N ALA A 171 7.59 -21.35 5.97
CA ALA A 171 8.68 -20.35 6.14
C ALA A 171 10.01 -20.95 6.54
N VAL A 172 10.01 -22.13 7.17
CA VAL A 172 11.24 -22.80 7.64
C VAL A 172 12.32 -22.90 6.55
N PRO A 173 12.05 -23.41 5.32
CA PRO A 173 13.12 -23.62 4.33
C PRO A 173 13.83 -22.33 3.91
N ILE A 174 13.07 -21.25 3.70
CA ILE A 174 13.65 -19.96 3.30
C ILE A 174 14.40 -19.31 4.46
N ILE A 175 13.88 -19.42 5.68
CA ILE A 175 14.53 -18.86 6.87
C ILE A 175 15.84 -19.56 7.15
N VAL A 176 15.85 -20.90 7.18
CA VAL A 176 17.06 -21.69 7.41
C VAL A 176 18.12 -21.40 6.35
N LEU A 177 17.73 -21.36 5.07
CA LEU A 177 18.66 -21.08 3.99
C LEU A 177 19.29 -19.68 4.10
N ILE A 178 18.47 -18.64 4.27
CA ILE A 178 18.95 -17.26 4.31
C ILE A 178 19.79 -16.99 5.55
N THR A 179 19.35 -17.46 6.73
CA THR A 179 20.09 -17.28 7.98
C THR A 179 21.40 -18.07 7.98
N PHE A 180 21.43 -19.27 7.42
CA PHE A 180 22.67 -20.02 7.17
C PHE A 180 23.66 -19.22 6.33
N LEU A 181 23.24 -18.72 5.17
CA LEU A 181 24.10 -17.95 4.28
C LEU A 181 24.58 -16.65 4.94
N ILE A 182 23.73 -15.97 5.69
CA ILE A 182 24.12 -14.76 6.41
C ILE A 182 25.11 -15.09 7.54
N GLY A 183 24.93 -16.21 8.25
CA GLY A 183 25.91 -16.72 9.22
C GLY A 183 27.28 -16.95 8.58
N CYS A 184 27.32 -17.57 7.40
CA CYS A 184 28.55 -17.75 6.62
C CYS A 184 29.21 -16.40 6.30
N ILE A 185 28.44 -15.43 5.81
CA ILE A 185 28.93 -14.09 5.45
C ILE A 185 29.48 -13.36 6.68
N ILE A 186 28.75 -13.37 7.81
CA ILE A 186 29.17 -12.71 9.06
C ILE A 186 30.48 -13.31 9.57
N SER A 187 30.60 -14.65 9.57
CA SER A 187 31.82 -15.33 9.98
C SER A 187 33.00 -14.98 9.07
N GLN A 188 32.81 -15.01 7.74
CA GLN A 188 33.85 -14.66 6.78
C GLN A 188 34.35 -13.23 6.96
N GLN A 189 33.43 -12.27 7.06
CA GLN A 189 33.78 -10.86 7.27
C GLN A 189 34.44 -10.65 8.63
N GLY A 190 33.93 -11.31 9.68
CA GLY A 190 34.56 -11.33 10.99
C GLY A 190 36.02 -11.76 10.91
N ILE A 191 36.30 -12.92 10.32
CA ILE A 191 37.66 -13.46 10.18
C ILE A 191 38.55 -12.47 9.43
N PHE A 192 38.08 -11.91 8.31
CA PHE A 192 38.84 -10.94 7.54
C PHE A 192 39.24 -9.70 8.35
N HIS A 193 38.35 -9.22 9.23
CA HIS A 193 38.61 -8.07 10.08
C HIS A 193 39.48 -8.40 11.30
N PHE A 194 39.18 -9.48 12.03
CA PHE A 194 39.90 -9.89 13.24
C PHE A 194 41.32 -10.41 12.94
N ARG A 195 41.55 -10.95 11.74
CA ARG A 195 42.88 -11.41 11.30
C ARG A 195 43.92 -10.30 11.22
N ARG A 196 43.49 -9.06 11.02
CA ARG A 196 44.38 -7.89 11.06
C ARG A 196 44.94 -7.62 12.46
N PHE A 197 44.27 -8.11 13.49
CA PHE A 197 44.64 -7.97 14.90
C PHE A 197 45.20 -9.28 15.49
N GLY A 198 45.35 -10.34 14.68
CA GLY A 198 45.76 -11.66 15.14
C GLY A 198 44.75 -12.34 16.09
N ALA A 199 43.47 -11.97 15.97
CA ALA A 199 42.41 -12.27 16.94
C ALA A 199 41.26 -13.11 16.31
N ASP A 200 41.58 -13.98 15.35
CA ASP A 200 40.62 -14.71 14.51
C ASP A 200 39.60 -15.53 15.33
N ILE A 201 39.99 -16.02 16.51
CA ILE A 201 39.13 -16.81 17.39
C ILE A 201 37.98 -16.01 18.02
N PHE A 202 38.12 -14.69 18.14
CA PHE A 202 37.06 -13.80 18.69
C PHE A 202 35.89 -13.60 17.72
N VAL A 203 36.01 -14.08 16.48
CA VAL A 203 34.89 -14.14 15.54
C VAL A 203 33.75 -14.98 16.10
N VAL A 204 34.06 -16.03 16.85
CA VAL A 204 33.05 -16.91 17.47
C VAL A 204 32.22 -16.13 18.48
N ASP A 205 32.86 -15.27 19.27
CA ASP A 205 32.18 -14.42 20.26
C ASP A 205 31.25 -13.43 19.56
N MET A 206 31.77 -12.77 18.51
CA MET A 206 30.99 -11.84 17.70
C MET A 206 29.78 -12.54 17.08
N LEU A 207 29.98 -13.68 16.42
CA LEU A 207 28.93 -14.44 15.74
C LEU A 207 27.86 -14.87 16.75
N GLY A 208 28.27 -15.49 17.87
CA GLY A 208 27.36 -15.99 18.90
C GLY A 208 26.47 -14.89 19.48
N VAL A 209 27.08 -13.80 19.95
CA VAL A 209 26.34 -12.70 20.59
C VAL A 209 25.48 -11.94 19.57
N LEU A 210 26.03 -11.63 18.38
CA LEU A 210 25.34 -10.83 17.38
C LEU A 210 24.12 -11.55 16.79
N VAL A 211 24.26 -12.83 16.47
CA VAL A 211 23.18 -13.63 15.89
C VAL A 211 22.05 -13.77 16.90
N LEU A 212 22.34 -14.27 18.11
CA LEU A 212 21.32 -14.58 19.11
C LEU A 212 20.60 -13.35 19.65
N ARG A 213 21.28 -12.21 19.76
CA ARG A 213 20.71 -11.03 20.43
C ARG A 213 19.98 -10.09 19.49
N GLU A 214 20.43 -9.99 18.24
CA GLU A 214 19.98 -8.95 17.32
C GLU A 214 19.64 -9.53 15.93
N ILE A 215 20.62 -10.11 15.25
CA ILE A 215 20.51 -10.36 13.80
C ILE A 215 19.53 -11.47 13.46
N GLY A 216 19.51 -12.59 14.19
CA GLY A 216 18.64 -13.70 13.84
C GLY A 216 17.16 -13.34 13.95
N VAL A 217 16.76 -12.72 15.06
CA VAL A 217 15.39 -12.25 15.27
C VAL A 217 15.00 -11.18 14.25
N LEU A 218 15.88 -10.22 13.98
CA LEU A 218 15.61 -9.14 13.03
C LEU A 218 15.44 -9.67 11.59
N LEU A 219 16.30 -10.58 11.15
CA LEU A 219 16.20 -11.19 9.82
C LEU A 219 14.92 -11.99 9.66
N VAL A 220 14.58 -12.81 10.66
CA VAL A 220 13.35 -13.59 10.66
C VAL A 220 12.13 -12.67 10.64
N ALA A 221 12.15 -11.57 11.40
CA ALA A 221 11.07 -10.60 11.39
C ALA A 221 10.89 -9.94 10.02
N ILE A 222 11.96 -9.49 9.36
CA ILE A 222 11.89 -8.90 8.02
C ILE A 222 11.35 -9.91 7.01
N MET A 223 11.83 -11.15 7.04
CA MET A 223 11.35 -12.20 6.12
C MET A 223 9.87 -12.52 6.33
N ILE A 224 9.42 -12.59 7.59
CA ILE A 224 8.02 -12.89 7.92
C ILE A 224 7.11 -11.72 7.58
N ALA A 225 7.55 -10.48 7.76
CA ALA A 225 6.83 -9.30 7.30
C ALA A 225 6.62 -9.35 5.77
N GLY A 226 7.70 -9.63 5.02
CA GLY A 226 7.64 -9.69 3.57
C GLY A 226 6.75 -10.81 3.03
N ARG A 227 6.75 -11.99 3.64
CA ARG A 227 5.96 -13.13 3.14
C ARG A 227 4.60 -13.27 3.81
N SER A 228 4.57 -13.54 5.12
CA SER A 228 3.31 -13.81 5.82
C SER A 228 2.52 -12.53 6.04
N GLY A 229 3.19 -11.41 6.35
CA GLY A 229 2.56 -10.09 6.44
C GLY A 229 1.87 -9.70 5.14
N SER A 230 2.60 -9.70 4.02
CA SER A 230 2.03 -9.39 2.70
C SER A 230 0.89 -10.35 2.30
N ALA A 231 1.02 -11.65 2.61
CA ALA A 231 -0.05 -12.61 2.34
C ALA A 231 -1.31 -12.29 3.14
N TYR A 232 -1.19 -11.94 4.43
CA TYR A 232 -2.33 -11.54 5.26
C TYR A 232 -2.95 -10.23 4.82
N THR A 233 -2.14 -9.25 4.41
CA THR A 233 -2.63 -8.00 3.80
C THR A 233 -3.43 -8.30 2.53
N ALA A 234 -2.91 -9.12 1.63
CA ALA A 234 -3.60 -9.49 0.40
C ALA A 234 -4.88 -10.30 0.65
N GLU A 235 -4.86 -11.24 1.59
CA GLU A 235 -6.05 -12.01 1.98
C GLU A 235 -7.13 -11.09 2.55
N LEU A 236 -6.80 -10.24 3.53
CA LEU A 236 -7.75 -9.31 4.14
C LEU A 236 -8.29 -8.29 3.14
N GLY A 237 -7.43 -7.74 2.28
CA GLY A 237 -7.86 -6.82 1.22
C GLY A 237 -8.79 -7.48 0.22
N SER A 238 -8.48 -8.71 -0.20
CA SER A 238 -9.36 -9.47 -1.09
C SER A 238 -10.72 -9.80 -0.45
N MET A 239 -10.74 -10.11 0.84
CA MET A 239 -11.98 -10.35 1.59
C MET A 239 -12.81 -9.08 1.74
N LYS A 240 -12.16 -7.93 1.96
CA LYS A 240 -12.82 -6.63 2.04
C LYS A 240 -13.43 -6.22 0.69
N MET A 241 -12.67 -6.35 -0.41
CA MET A 241 -13.17 -6.06 -1.77
C MET A 241 -14.35 -6.95 -2.20
N ARG A 242 -14.43 -8.18 -1.67
CA ARG A 242 -15.53 -9.12 -1.91
C ARG A 242 -16.69 -8.98 -0.92
N GLU A 243 -16.68 -7.96 -0.07
CA GLU A 243 -17.67 -7.71 0.98
C GLU A 243 -17.83 -8.88 1.99
N GLU A 244 -16.88 -9.81 2.06
CA GLU A 244 -16.94 -10.95 2.98
C GLU A 244 -16.85 -10.50 4.45
N ILE A 245 -16.10 -9.40 4.70
CA ILE A 245 -15.96 -8.81 6.04
C ILE A 245 -17.27 -8.16 6.49
N ASP A 246 -17.98 -7.48 5.59
CA ASP A 246 -19.26 -6.85 5.92
C ASP A 246 -20.38 -7.90 6.04
N ALA A 247 -20.32 -8.96 5.24
CA ALA A 247 -21.18 -10.13 5.43
C ALA A 247 -21.00 -10.74 6.84
N LEU A 248 -19.77 -10.88 7.35
CA LEU A 248 -19.54 -11.35 8.71
C LEU A 248 -20.14 -10.42 9.78
N ARG A 249 -20.04 -9.10 9.59
CA ARG A 249 -20.64 -8.11 10.51
C ARG A 249 -22.17 -8.22 10.53
N THR A 250 -22.80 -8.41 9.37
CA THR A 250 -24.27 -8.60 9.30
C THR A 250 -24.74 -9.90 9.94
N MET A 251 -23.90 -10.94 9.95
CA MET A 251 -24.13 -12.18 10.70
C MET A 251 -23.91 -12.03 12.21
N GLY A 252 -23.51 -10.86 12.70
CA GLY A 252 -23.29 -10.57 14.11
C GLY A 252 -21.93 -11.03 14.65
N PHE A 253 -20.98 -11.36 13.77
CA PHE A 253 -19.61 -11.71 14.17
C PHE A 253 -18.71 -10.49 14.15
N ASP A 254 -17.81 -10.39 15.14
CA ASP A 254 -16.72 -9.41 15.15
C ASP A 254 -15.57 -9.88 14.24
N PRO A 255 -15.26 -9.17 13.13
CA PRO A 255 -14.18 -9.55 12.24
C PRO A 255 -12.80 -9.56 12.92
N VAL A 256 -12.59 -8.70 13.94
CA VAL A 256 -11.30 -8.64 14.63
C VAL A 256 -11.06 -9.94 15.41
N GLU A 257 -12.09 -10.43 16.10
CA GLU A 257 -12.01 -11.67 16.86
C GLU A 257 -11.90 -12.91 15.96
N VAL A 258 -12.63 -12.94 14.84
CA VAL A 258 -12.71 -14.12 13.98
C VAL A 258 -11.57 -14.22 12.96
N LEU A 259 -11.09 -13.10 12.42
CA LEU A 259 -10.10 -13.07 11.33
C LEU A 259 -8.71 -12.61 11.77
N ILE A 260 -8.65 -11.53 12.56
CA ILE A 260 -7.39 -10.85 12.87
C ILE A 260 -6.68 -11.54 14.03
N LEU A 261 -7.40 -11.81 15.12
CA LEU A 261 -6.83 -12.37 16.34
C LEU A 261 -6.13 -13.73 16.12
N PRO A 262 -6.70 -14.71 15.38
CA PRO A 262 -6.03 -15.98 15.11
C PRO A 262 -4.72 -15.81 14.33
N ARG A 263 -4.69 -14.92 13.34
CA ARG A 263 -3.51 -14.61 12.53
C ARG A 263 -2.42 -13.91 13.35
N MET A 264 -2.83 -12.97 14.21
CA MET A 264 -1.94 -12.27 15.14
C MET A 264 -1.27 -13.24 16.11
N LEU A 265 -2.06 -14.11 16.74
CA LEU A 265 -1.54 -15.11 17.67
C LEU A 265 -0.62 -16.13 16.96
N ALA A 266 -0.99 -16.56 15.76
CA ALA A 266 -0.15 -17.41 14.94
C ALA A 266 1.23 -16.76 14.66
N LEU A 267 1.27 -15.48 14.29
CA LEU A 267 2.53 -14.76 14.08
C LEU A 267 3.36 -14.62 15.35
N VAL A 268 2.72 -14.23 16.46
CA VAL A 268 3.38 -14.04 17.76
C VAL A 268 4.02 -15.33 18.28
N ILE A 269 3.40 -16.48 18.01
CA ILE A 269 3.94 -17.80 18.37
C ILE A 269 4.97 -18.28 17.34
N ALA A 270 4.72 -18.05 16.05
CA ALA A 270 5.61 -18.52 14.98
C ALA A 270 6.97 -17.83 15.00
N LEU A 271 7.02 -16.51 15.21
CA LEU A 271 8.24 -15.74 15.04
C LEU A 271 9.36 -16.14 16.02
N PRO A 272 9.10 -16.38 17.32
CA PRO A 272 10.11 -16.94 18.23
C PRO A 272 10.64 -18.31 17.81
N ILE A 273 9.75 -19.20 17.37
CA ILE A 273 10.12 -20.56 16.92
C ILE A 273 11.03 -20.46 15.69
N LEU A 274 10.67 -19.60 14.75
CA LEU A 274 11.43 -19.38 13.53
C LEU A 274 12.75 -18.64 13.77
N ALA A 275 12.78 -17.70 14.71
CA ALA A 275 13.99 -17.01 15.14
C ALA A 275 15.01 -18.00 15.72
N PHE A 276 14.56 -18.89 16.60
CA PHE A 276 15.40 -19.94 17.15
C PHE A 276 15.98 -20.86 16.05
N LEU A 277 15.16 -21.30 15.09
CA LEU A 277 15.65 -22.10 13.96
C LEU A 277 16.65 -21.33 13.08
N GLY A 278 16.39 -20.04 12.87
CA GLY A 278 17.28 -19.15 12.12
C GLY A 278 18.63 -18.95 12.83
N ASP A 279 18.62 -18.77 14.14
CA ASP A 279 19.82 -18.65 14.96
C ASP A 279 20.69 -19.92 14.86
N MET A 280 20.07 -21.09 14.99
CA MET A 280 20.79 -22.36 14.86
C MET A 280 21.42 -22.53 13.48
N ALA A 281 20.68 -22.19 12.41
CA ALA A 281 21.18 -22.25 11.04
C ALA A 281 22.34 -21.26 10.80
N ALA A 282 22.23 -20.04 11.33
CA ALA A 282 23.28 -19.01 11.23
C ALA A 282 24.55 -19.39 11.99
N LEU A 283 24.43 -19.92 13.22
CA LEU A 283 25.57 -20.41 13.99
C LEU A 283 26.26 -21.58 13.28
N TYR A 284 25.48 -22.50 12.70
CA TYR A 284 26.02 -23.61 11.91
C TYR A 284 26.77 -23.14 10.65
N GLY A 285 26.18 -22.23 9.88
CA GLY A 285 26.83 -21.65 8.70
C GLY A 285 28.09 -20.87 9.04
N GLY A 286 28.05 -20.06 10.10
CA GLY A 286 29.21 -19.32 10.56
C GLY A 286 30.32 -20.23 11.11
N GLY A 287 29.96 -21.32 11.80
CA GLY A 287 30.90 -22.34 12.25
C GLY A 287 31.57 -23.08 11.09
N LEU A 288 30.82 -23.41 10.04
CA LEU A 288 31.36 -24.04 8.83
C LEU A 288 32.43 -23.15 8.16
N VAL A 289 32.16 -21.84 8.04
CA VAL A 289 33.13 -20.89 7.50
C VAL A 289 34.32 -20.67 8.45
N ALA A 290 34.08 -20.63 9.76
CA ALA A 290 35.17 -20.52 10.75
C ALA A 290 36.15 -21.69 10.64
N TRP A 291 35.64 -22.89 10.35
CA TRP A 291 36.46 -24.06 10.11
C TRP A 291 37.18 -24.02 8.76
N LEU A 292 36.46 -23.86 7.65
CA LEU A 292 37.03 -23.98 6.31
C LEU A 292 37.91 -22.79 5.89
N TYR A 293 37.57 -21.58 6.33
CA TYR A 293 38.27 -20.34 5.95
C TYR A 293 39.13 -19.77 7.08
N GLY A 294 38.63 -19.88 8.32
CA GLY A 294 39.31 -19.38 9.52
C GLY A 294 40.39 -20.32 10.07
N GLY A 295 40.31 -21.61 9.76
CA GLY A 295 41.18 -22.63 10.36
C GLY A 295 40.87 -22.91 11.83
N VAL A 296 39.70 -22.51 12.32
CA VAL A 296 39.25 -22.77 13.69
C VAL A 296 38.67 -24.17 13.77
N GLU A 297 39.27 -25.05 14.57
CA GLU A 297 38.74 -26.40 14.73
C GLU A 297 37.33 -26.40 15.35
N PRO A 298 36.42 -27.32 14.93
CA PRO A 298 35.05 -27.36 15.44
C PRO A 298 34.95 -27.48 16.97
N GLU A 299 35.89 -28.18 17.61
CA GLU A 299 35.95 -28.31 19.06
C GLU A 299 36.29 -26.97 19.75
N ALA A 300 37.29 -26.25 19.22
CA ALA A 300 37.64 -24.91 19.69
C ALA A 300 36.50 -23.91 19.47
N PHE A 301 35.80 -24.01 18.34
CA PHE A 301 34.61 -23.21 18.06
C PHE A 301 33.51 -23.44 19.10
N LEU A 302 33.16 -24.69 19.39
CA LEU A 302 32.11 -25.02 20.35
C LEU A 302 32.47 -24.60 21.78
N LEU A 303 33.72 -24.80 22.19
CA LEU A 303 34.20 -24.37 23.51
C LEU A 303 34.11 -22.85 23.64
N ARG A 304 34.59 -22.12 22.63
CA ARG A 304 34.55 -20.65 22.64
C ARG A 304 33.13 -20.12 22.58
N LEU A 305 32.28 -20.72 21.76
CA LEU A 305 30.87 -20.37 21.63
C LEU A 305 30.11 -20.54 22.96
N ARG A 306 30.42 -21.60 23.71
CA ARG A 306 29.87 -21.83 25.05
C ARG A 306 30.30 -20.75 26.04
N ASP A 307 31.55 -20.33 26.00
CA ASP A 307 32.08 -19.29 26.90
C ASP A 307 31.52 -17.89 26.54
N ALA A 308 31.24 -17.65 25.26
CA ALA A 308 30.75 -16.37 24.76
C ALA A 308 29.25 -16.16 24.97
N ILE A 309 28.45 -17.23 24.96
CA ILE A 309 26.99 -17.13 25.01
C ILE A 309 26.49 -17.32 26.45
N SER A 310 25.86 -16.28 27.00
CA SER A 310 24.96 -16.39 28.14
C SER A 310 23.52 -16.70 27.68
N ILE A 311 22.75 -17.38 28.53
CA ILE A 311 21.28 -17.54 28.40
C ILE A 311 20.59 -16.17 28.24
N ASP A 312 21.17 -15.11 28.81
CA ASP A 312 20.66 -13.75 28.69
C ASP A 312 20.68 -13.26 27.25
N HIS A 313 21.72 -13.58 26.47
CA HIS A 313 21.81 -13.16 25.07
C HIS A 313 20.68 -13.76 24.23
N PHE A 314 20.42 -15.05 24.44
CA PHE A 314 19.32 -15.75 23.79
C PHE A 314 17.95 -15.21 24.22
N THR A 315 17.76 -15.00 25.52
CA THR A 315 16.47 -14.56 26.07
C THR A 315 16.14 -13.13 25.64
N VAL A 316 17.12 -12.22 25.61
CA VAL A 316 16.96 -10.84 25.11
C VAL A 316 16.55 -10.83 23.65
N GLY A 317 17.13 -11.69 22.82
CA GLY A 317 16.70 -11.84 21.42
C GLY A 317 15.26 -12.35 21.35
N LEU A 318 14.97 -13.46 22.02
CA LEU A 318 13.68 -14.13 21.92
C LEU A 318 12.51 -13.29 22.46
N ILE A 319 12.73 -12.45 23.48
CA ILE A 319 11.70 -11.52 23.99
C ILE A 319 11.31 -10.46 22.95
N LYS A 320 12.22 -10.07 22.04
CA LYS A 320 11.90 -9.10 20.98
C LYS A 320 11.01 -9.71 19.89
N ALA A 321 11.09 -11.02 19.67
CA ALA A 321 10.38 -11.70 18.59
C ALA A 321 8.84 -11.53 18.67
N PRO A 322 8.17 -11.76 19.82
CA PRO A 322 6.74 -11.52 19.97
C PRO A 322 6.34 -10.07 19.68
N VAL A 323 7.15 -9.10 20.11
CA VAL A 323 6.88 -7.67 19.89
C VAL A 323 6.97 -7.33 18.41
N MET A 324 8.01 -7.80 17.71
CA MET A 324 8.14 -7.61 16.27
C MET A 324 6.99 -8.29 15.52
N ALA A 325 6.59 -9.50 15.92
CA ALA A 325 5.46 -10.21 15.32
C ALA A 325 4.15 -9.43 15.47
N ALA A 326 3.90 -8.86 16.64
CA ALA A 326 2.72 -8.04 16.89
C ALA A 326 2.70 -6.80 16.00
N VAL A 327 3.83 -6.09 15.88
CA VAL A 327 3.95 -4.92 14.99
C VAL A 327 3.68 -5.31 13.53
N ILE A 328 4.31 -6.39 13.05
CA ILE A 328 4.10 -6.90 11.68
C ILE A 328 2.64 -7.21 11.43
N GLY A 329 2.00 -7.93 12.34
CA GLY A 329 0.60 -8.33 12.19
C GLY A 329 -0.36 -7.15 12.22
N ILE A 330 -0.14 -6.17 13.10
CA ILE A 330 -0.98 -4.95 13.17
C ILE A 330 -0.88 -4.17 11.86
N VAL A 331 0.34 -3.93 11.37
CA VAL A 331 0.56 -3.21 10.10
C VAL A 331 -0.10 -3.98 8.96
N ALA A 332 0.10 -5.30 8.88
CA ALA A 332 -0.48 -6.12 7.82
C ALA A 332 -2.02 -6.07 7.80
N CYS A 333 -2.65 -6.05 8.98
CA CYS A 333 -4.10 -6.00 9.12
C CYS A 333 -4.67 -4.61 8.83
N VAL A 334 -4.00 -3.54 9.26
CA VAL A 334 -4.43 -2.15 8.95
C VAL A 334 -4.40 -1.92 7.44
N GLU A 335 -3.28 -2.25 6.79
CA GLU A 335 -3.15 -2.09 5.34
C GLU A 335 -4.13 -3.00 4.59
N GLY A 336 -4.36 -4.23 5.06
CA GLY A 336 -5.32 -5.14 4.44
C GLY A 336 -6.77 -4.63 4.54
N LEU A 337 -7.11 -3.92 5.62
CA LEU A 337 -8.43 -3.31 5.79
C LEU A 337 -8.53 -1.91 5.17
N ALA A 338 -7.45 -1.32 4.67
CA ALA A 338 -7.47 0.00 4.06
C ALA A 338 -7.89 -0.03 2.57
N VAL A 339 -7.82 -1.20 1.93
CA VAL A 339 -8.16 -1.44 0.49
C VAL A 339 -9.65 -1.28 0.20
#